data_AF-A0A962W0Y3-F1
#
_entry.id   AF-A0A962W0Y3-F1
#
_cell.length_a   1.000
_cell.length_b   1.000
_cell.length_c   1.000
_cell.angle_alpha   90.00
_cell.angle_beta   90.00
_cell.angle_gamma   90.00
#
_symmetry.space_group_name_H-M   'P 1'
#
loop_
_entity.id
_entity.type
_entity.pdbx_description
1 polymer ?
#
loop_
_entity_poly.entity_id
_entity_poly.type
_entity_poly.pdbx_seq_one_letter_code
_entity_poly.pdbx_strand_id
1 'polypeptide(L)'
;MTHVIVRIVIWALIIGAAYLYFGPKGLDSSGGDGMFENASPMYLPPPRSPRLVELEGLAEQGSLTSGQTTELQSLQQQRLSGFWAGSGQTVEAALAEVPVQRRVRLAEILQQRGLTPDEMAAFFIVLDRDHRTLLDDRD
;
A
#
# COMPACT_ATOMS: atom_id res chain seq x y z
N MET A 1 -32.52 15.68 -19.33
CA MET A 1 -32.88 14.56 -18.42
C MET A 1 -32.53 13.18 -18.97
N THR A 2 -32.60 12.96 -20.30
CA THR A 2 -32.29 11.68 -20.97
C THR A 2 -30.84 11.16 -20.79
N HIS A 3 -29.83 12.04 -20.76
CA HIS A 3 -28.43 11.62 -20.61
C HIS A 3 -28.08 10.98 -19.26
N VAL A 4 -28.79 11.36 -18.19
CA VAL A 4 -28.54 10.81 -16.84
C VAL A 4 -29.05 9.37 -16.76
N ILE A 5 -30.23 9.11 -17.33
CA ILE A 5 -30.85 7.77 -17.33
C ILE A 5 -29.98 6.78 -18.11
N VAL A 6 -29.45 7.19 -19.27
CA VAL A 6 -28.57 6.33 -20.08
C VAL A 6 -27.28 5.96 -19.33
N ARG A 7 -26.67 6.90 -18.59
CA ARG A 7 -25.47 6.60 -17.78
C ARG A 7 -25.77 5.63 -16.64
N ILE A 8 -26.93 5.76 -15.97
CA ILE A 8 -27.33 4.84 -14.90
C ILE A 8 -27.51 3.43 -15.45
N VAL A 9 -28.15 3.28 -16.61
CA VAL A 9 -28.38 1.97 -17.25
C VAL A 9 -27.05 1.32 -17.65
N ILE A 10 -26.11 2.09 -18.19
CA ILE A 10 -24.77 1.59 -18.56
C ILE A 10 -24.00 1.13 -17.32
N TRP A 11 -24.01 1.92 -16.24
CA TRP A 11 -23.36 1.52 -14.99
C TRP A 11 -23.99 0.28 -14.36
N ALA A 12 -25.32 0.16 -14.39
CA ALA A 12 -26.01 -1.03 -13.91
C ALA A 12 -25.66 -2.29 -14.72
N LEU A 13 -25.50 -2.16 -16.04
CA LEU A 13 -25.06 -3.26 -16.90
C LEU A 13 -23.62 -3.71 -16.61
N ILE A 14 -22.71 -2.76 -16.38
CA ILE A 14 -21.31 -3.05 -16.02
C ILE A 14 -21.23 -3.74 -14.66
N ILE A 15 -21.97 -3.23 -13.66
CA ILE A 15 -22.03 -3.84 -12.32
C ILE A 15 -22.66 -5.23 -12.36
N GLY A 16 -23.73 -5.42 -13.13
CA GLY A 16 -24.37 -6.73 -13.31
C GLY A 16 -23.45 -7.74 -14.01
N ALA A 17 -22.71 -7.31 -15.04
CA ALA A 17 -21.73 -8.15 -15.71
C ALA A 17 -20.54 -8.52 -14.81
N ALA A 18 -20.06 -7.56 -14.00
CA ALA A 18 -19.04 -7.82 -12.99
C ALA A 18 -19.57 -8.79 -11.92
N TYR A 19 -20.80 -8.63 -11.47
CA TYR A 19 -21.43 -9.51 -10.49
C TYR A 19 -21.60 -10.95 -11.01
N LEU A 20 -21.91 -11.11 -12.31
CA LEU A 20 -21.96 -12.42 -12.96
C LEU A 20 -20.57 -13.04 -13.15
N TYR A 21 -19.55 -12.23 -13.43
CA TYR A 21 -18.17 -12.71 -13.58
C TYR A 21 -17.55 -13.09 -12.23
N PHE A 22 -17.87 -12.37 -11.16
CA PHE A 22 -17.30 -12.60 -9.82
C PHE A 22 -18.11 -13.57 -8.95
N GLY A 23 -19.41 -13.73 -9.15
CA GLY A 23 -20.26 -14.77 -8.53
C GLY A 23 -20.34 -14.72 -6.98
N PRO A 24 -21.45 -15.18 -6.38
CA PRO A 24 -21.66 -15.14 -4.92
C PRO A 24 -20.95 -16.29 -4.18
N LYS A 25 -19.75 -16.71 -4.61
CA LYS A 25 -19.00 -17.83 -3.98
C LYS A 25 -18.02 -17.39 -2.87
N GLY A 26 -18.01 -16.12 -2.48
CA GLY A 26 -17.05 -15.58 -1.50
C GLY A 26 -17.59 -15.33 -0.08
N LEU A 27 -18.85 -15.68 0.23
CA LEU A 27 -19.49 -15.33 1.51
C LEU A 27 -19.81 -16.55 2.40
N ASP A 28 -19.03 -17.61 2.29
CA ASP A 28 -19.08 -18.71 3.27
C ASP A 28 -17.67 -19.04 3.76
N SER A 29 -17.20 -18.25 4.75
CA SER A 29 -16.01 -18.55 5.54
C SER A 29 -16.37 -18.49 7.03
N SER A 30 -17.26 -19.39 7.45
CA SER A 30 -17.29 -19.87 8.83
C SER A 30 -16.30 -21.01 8.96
N GLY A 31 -15.07 -20.67 9.36
CA GLY A 31 -14.00 -21.64 9.58
C GLY A 31 -12.94 -21.01 10.48
N GLY A 32 -13.26 -20.89 11.76
CA GLY A 32 -12.27 -20.61 12.79
C GLY A 32 -11.40 -21.83 13.00
N ASP A 33 -10.16 -21.78 12.51
CA ASP A 33 -8.98 -22.33 13.18
C ASP A 33 -7.72 -21.76 12.51
N GLY A 34 -6.72 -21.41 13.31
CA GLY A 34 -5.59 -20.56 12.91
C GLY A 34 -4.70 -21.12 11.78
N MET A 35 -4.82 -20.55 10.58
CA MET A 35 -3.89 -20.76 9.45
C MET A 35 -3.24 -19.47 8.92
N PHE A 36 -3.49 -18.32 9.55
CA PHE A 36 -2.89 -17.02 9.19
C PHE A 36 -2.02 -16.47 10.32
N GLU A 37 -1.13 -17.29 10.91
CA GLU A 37 0.13 -16.71 11.35
C GLU A 37 0.83 -16.22 10.07
N ASN A 38 0.53 -14.98 9.68
CA ASN A 38 1.20 -14.28 8.60
C ASN A 38 2.64 -14.03 9.06
N ALA A 39 3.46 -15.07 9.06
CA ALA A 39 4.91 -15.00 9.26
C ALA A 39 5.63 -14.45 8.01
N SER A 40 4.87 -13.93 7.04
CA SER A 40 5.41 -13.23 5.88
C SER A 40 6.14 -11.97 6.38
N PRO A 41 7.44 -11.81 6.08
CA PRO A 41 8.18 -10.66 6.58
C PRO A 41 7.59 -9.36 6.03
N MET A 42 7.24 -8.44 6.92
CA MET A 42 6.76 -7.12 6.50
C MET A 42 7.93 -6.32 5.92
N TYR A 43 7.86 -6.00 4.63
CA TYR A 43 8.86 -5.21 3.94
C TYR A 43 8.64 -3.72 4.16
N LEU A 44 9.73 -2.98 4.32
CA LEU A 44 9.68 -1.52 4.32
C LEU A 44 9.33 -1.02 2.91
N PRO A 45 8.48 0.02 2.82
CA PRO A 45 8.19 0.64 1.54
C PRO A 45 9.49 1.15 0.91
N PRO A 46 9.65 0.99 -0.41
CA PRO A 46 10.83 1.47 -1.11
C PRO A 46 10.89 3.01 -1.06
N PRO A 47 12.09 3.60 -0.95
CA PRO A 47 12.24 5.05 -0.81
C PRO A 47 11.69 5.79 -2.02
N ARG A 48 11.17 7.00 -1.78
CA ARG A 48 10.77 7.89 -2.87
C ARG A 48 11.97 8.57 -3.51
N SER A 49 12.05 8.51 -4.83
CA SER A 49 13.00 9.32 -5.58
C SER A 49 12.49 10.77 -5.63
N PRO A 50 13.38 11.78 -5.56
CA PRO A 50 12.98 13.19 -5.64
C PRO A 50 12.14 13.49 -6.89
N ARG A 51 12.50 12.85 -8.02
CA ARG A 51 11.78 12.99 -9.29
C ARG A 51 10.34 12.51 -9.22
N LEU A 52 10.09 11.40 -8.51
CA LEU A 52 8.74 10.88 -8.37
C LEU A 52 7.90 11.76 -7.43
N VAL A 53 8.49 12.31 -6.35
CA VAL A 53 7.78 13.25 -5.47
C VAL A 53 7.35 14.51 -6.22
N GLU A 54 8.22 15.04 -7.09
CA GLU A 54 7.89 16.17 -7.95
C GLU A 54 6.70 15.86 -8.87
N LEU A 55 6.71 14.70 -9.53
CA LEU A 55 5.64 14.28 -10.43
C LEU A 55 4.33 13.98 -9.69
N GLU A 56 4.39 13.39 -8.50
CA GLU A 56 3.21 13.17 -7.64
C GLU A 56 2.59 14.50 -7.19
N GLY A 57 3.41 15.49 -6.80
CA GLY A 57 2.92 16.83 -6.48
C GLY A 57 2.25 17.51 -7.68
N LEU A 58 2.80 17.36 -8.88
CA LEU A 58 2.15 17.83 -10.11
C LEU A 58 0.85 17.07 -10.42
N ALA A 59 0.78 15.78 -10.04
CA ALA A 59 -0.42 14.95 -10.20
C ALA A 59 -1.57 15.47 -9.33
N GLU A 60 -1.28 15.73 -8.05
CA GLU A 60 -2.24 16.27 -7.09
C GLU A 60 -2.76 17.65 -7.50
N GLN A 61 -1.89 18.47 -8.10
CA GLN A 61 -2.26 19.78 -8.64
C GLN A 61 -2.98 19.72 -9.99
N GLY A 62 -3.16 18.53 -10.57
CA GLY A 62 -3.78 18.35 -11.89
C GLY A 62 -2.97 18.96 -13.04
N SER A 63 -1.68 19.23 -12.83
CA SER A 63 -0.79 19.88 -13.80
C SER A 63 0.06 18.89 -14.62
N LEU A 64 -0.24 17.60 -14.53
CA LEU A 64 0.49 16.55 -15.26
C LEU A 64 0.20 16.59 -16.76
N THR A 65 1.28 16.63 -17.54
CA THR A 65 1.21 16.33 -18.98
C THR A 65 1.20 14.82 -19.23
N SER A 66 0.68 14.38 -20.38
CA SER A 66 0.60 12.94 -20.73
C SER A 66 1.97 12.23 -20.69
N GLY A 67 3.05 12.95 -21.05
CA GLY A 67 4.42 12.42 -20.95
C GLY A 67 4.86 12.19 -19.50
N GLN A 68 4.57 13.16 -18.62
CA GLN A 68 4.88 13.07 -17.19
C GLN A 68 4.06 12.01 -16.46
N THR A 69 2.79 11.80 -16.84
CA THR A 69 1.96 10.71 -16.31
C THR A 69 2.58 9.35 -16.61
N THR A 70 3.11 9.18 -17.83
CA THR A 70 3.77 7.94 -18.24
C THR A 70 5.09 7.75 -17.47
N GLU A 71 5.88 8.81 -17.31
CA GLU A 71 7.09 8.81 -16.50
C GLU A 71 6.77 8.41 -15.05
N LEU A 72 5.76 9.02 -14.42
CA LEU A 72 5.31 8.71 -13.06
C LEU A 72 4.91 7.23 -12.92
N GLN A 73 4.09 6.72 -13.84
CA GLN A 73 3.68 5.30 -13.81
C GLN A 73 4.89 4.37 -13.94
N SER A 74 5.82 4.66 -14.84
CA SER A 74 7.03 3.85 -15.02
C SER A 74 7.90 3.83 -13.76
N LEU A 75 8.07 4.99 -13.10
CA LEU A 75 8.85 5.11 -11.87
C LEU A 75 8.17 4.39 -10.70
N GLN A 76 6.85 4.48 -10.58
CA GLN A 76 6.08 3.73 -9.58
C GLN A 76 6.16 2.23 -9.84
N GLN A 77 6.05 1.79 -11.09
CA GLN A 77 6.12 0.38 -11.45
C GLN A 77 7.50 -0.21 -11.16
N GLN A 78 8.59 0.48 -11.52
CA GLN A 78 9.96 0.05 -11.19
C GLN A 78 10.18 -0.04 -9.68
N ARG A 79 9.67 0.94 -8.94
CA ARG A 79 9.70 0.95 -7.47
C ARG A 79 8.99 -0.27 -6.89
N LEU A 80 7.76 -0.53 -7.32
CA LEU A 80 6.94 -1.63 -6.81
C LEU A 80 7.48 -2.99 -7.25
N SER A 81 8.03 -3.12 -8.47
CA SER A 81 8.60 -4.37 -8.94
C SER A 81 9.79 -4.82 -8.09
N GLY A 82 10.62 -3.88 -7.62
CA GLY A 82 11.70 -4.20 -6.68
C GLY A 82 11.15 -4.67 -5.32
N PHE A 83 10.13 -3.98 -4.81
CA PHE A 83 9.48 -4.34 -3.55
C PHE A 83 8.89 -5.75 -3.58
N TRP A 84 8.10 -6.07 -4.61
CA TRP A 84 7.50 -7.40 -4.77
C TRP A 84 8.50 -8.50 -5.11
N ALA A 85 9.64 -8.16 -5.70
CA ALA A 85 10.74 -9.09 -5.91
C ALA A 85 11.47 -9.46 -4.59
N GLY A 86 11.06 -8.91 -3.45
CA GLY A 86 11.66 -9.20 -2.14
C GLY A 86 13.06 -8.60 -1.95
N SER A 87 13.48 -7.68 -2.81
CA SER A 87 14.78 -7.00 -2.71
C SER A 87 14.76 -5.82 -1.72
N GLY A 88 13.65 -5.63 -1.02
CA GLY A 88 13.50 -4.62 0.03
C GLY A 88 14.07 -5.05 1.38
N GLN A 89 14.37 -4.07 2.22
CA GLN A 89 14.70 -4.29 3.62
C GLN A 89 13.42 -4.60 4.42
N THR A 90 13.44 -5.62 5.27
CA THR A 90 12.30 -5.94 6.16
C THR A 90 12.28 -5.02 7.37
N VAL A 91 11.09 -4.82 7.95
CA VAL A 91 10.92 -4.06 9.21
C VAL A 91 11.75 -4.69 10.32
N GLU A 92 11.76 -6.02 10.39
CA GLU A 92 12.56 -6.75 11.38
C GLU A 92 14.06 -6.51 11.21
N ALA A 93 14.59 -6.63 9.98
CA ALA A 93 16.01 -6.39 9.71
C ALA A 93 16.40 -4.93 9.98
N ALA A 94 15.51 -3.98 9.67
CA ALA A 94 15.74 -2.57 9.93
C ALA A 94 15.73 -2.21 11.42
N LEU A 95 14.97 -2.95 12.22
CA LEU A 95 14.87 -2.78 13.66
C LEU A 95 15.72 -3.80 14.44
N ALA A 96 16.49 -4.67 13.79
CA ALA A 96 17.24 -5.73 14.46
C ALA A 96 18.24 -5.17 15.50
N GLU A 97 18.84 -4.02 15.20
CA GLU A 97 19.80 -3.32 16.07
C GLU A 97 19.15 -2.34 17.07
N VAL A 98 17.82 -2.28 17.11
CA VAL A 98 17.06 -1.28 17.88
C VAL A 98 16.27 -1.99 18.98
N PRO A 99 16.79 -2.05 20.23
CA PRO A 99 16.10 -2.75 21.32
C PRO A 99 14.94 -1.93 21.91
N VAL A 100 15.06 -0.60 21.96
CA VAL A 100 14.10 0.29 22.64
C VAL A 100 13.59 1.36 21.68
N GLN A 101 12.35 1.83 21.87
CA GLN A 101 11.70 2.85 21.05
C GLN A 101 11.61 2.46 19.57
N ARG A 102 11.40 1.16 19.31
CA ARG A 102 11.37 0.60 17.95
C ARG A 102 10.38 1.30 17.04
N ARG A 103 9.22 1.69 17.59
CA ARG A 103 8.20 2.47 16.87
C ARG A 103 8.69 3.84 16.42
N VAL A 104 9.41 4.56 17.27
CA VAL A 104 9.97 5.90 16.95
C VAL A 104 11.01 5.75 15.85
N ARG A 105 11.90 4.77 15.99
CA ARG A 105 12.93 4.50 14.98
C ARG A 105 12.34 4.08 13.63
N LEU A 106 11.28 3.27 13.65
CA LEU A 106 10.57 2.91 12.43
C LEU A 106 9.94 4.14 11.76
N ALA A 107 9.32 5.04 12.54
CA ALA A 107 8.76 6.28 12.00
C ALA A 107 9.84 7.14 11.33
N GLU A 108 11.03 7.27 11.93
CA GLU A 108 12.16 7.97 11.31
C GLU A 108 12.58 7.33 9.98
N ILE A 109 12.66 6.00 9.91
CA ILE A 109 13.03 5.28 8.68
C ILE A 109 11.98 5.51 7.58
N LEU A 110 10.69 5.46 7.92
CA LEU A 110 9.60 5.71 6.97
C LEU A 110 9.60 7.16 6.49
N GLN A 111 9.85 8.11 7.39
CA GLN A 111 9.96 9.53 7.06
C GLN A 111 11.16 9.80 6.14
N GLN A 112 12.32 9.19 6.41
CA GLN A 112 13.50 9.28 5.54
C GLN A 112 13.25 8.68 4.15
N ARG A 113 12.36 7.70 4.07
CA ARG A 113 11.92 7.09 2.81
C ARG A 113 10.87 7.93 2.07
N GLY A 114 10.44 9.05 2.65
CA GLY A 114 9.52 10.00 2.03
C GLY A 114 8.05 9.63 2.18
N LEU A 115 7.68 8.85 3.19
CA LEU A 115 6.26 8.60 3.49
C LEU A 115 5.61 9.84 4.11
N THR A 116 4.37 10.09 3.72
CA THR A 116 3.56 11.13 4.34
C THR A 116 3.05 10.69 5.73
N PRO A 117 2.63 11.62 6.60
CA PRO A 117 2.06 11.27 7.90
C PRO A 117 0.88 10.29 7.81
N ASP A 118 0.02 10.45 6.80
CA ASP A 118 -1.14 9.58 6.59
C ASP A 118 -0.74 8.18 6.16
N GLU A 119 0.27 8.06 5.30
CA GLU A 119 0.82 6.77 4.86
C GLU A 119 1.53 6.04 6.00
N MET A 120 2.28 6.78 6.82
CA MET A 120 2.89 6.23 8.02
C MET A 120 1.81 5.71 8.98
N ALA A 121 0.73 6.47 9.21
CA ALA A 121 -0.38 6.04 10.05
C ALA A 121 -1.04 4.76 9.51
N ALA A 122 -1.33 4.70 8.20
CA ALA A 122 -1.86 3.50 7.56
C ALA A 122 -0.90 2.30 7.68
N PHE A 123 0.40 2.53 7.50
CA PHE A 123 1.42 1.49 7.66
C PHE A 123 1.46 0.97 9.10
N PHE A 124 1.44 1.86 10.09
CA PHE A 124 1.40 1.47 11.50
C PHE A 124 0.12 0.71 11.86
N ILE A 125 -1.04 1.05 11.29
CA ILE A 125 -2.28 0.30 11.50
C ILE A 125 -2.14 -1.14 11.00
N VAL A 126 -1.60 -1.34 9.80
CA VAL A 126 -1.38 -2.69 9.25
C VAL A 126 -0.34 -3.44 10.08
N LEU A 127 0.75 -2.77 10.43
CA LEU A 127 1.83 -3.37 11.23
C LEU A 127 1.36 -3.77 12.63
N ASP A 128 0.56 -2.96 13.30
CA ASP A 128 0.02 -3.27 14.63
C ASP A 128 -1.00 -4.41 14.58
N ARG A 129 -1.76 -4.51 13.47
CA ARG A 129 -2.70 -5.61 13.25
C ARG A 129 -1.99 -6.95 13.00
N ASP A 130 -0.97 -6.94 12.14
CA ASP A 130 -0.38 -8.19 11.60
C ASP A 130 0.94 -8.58 12.29
N HIS A 131 1.68 -7.62 12.85
CA HIS A 131 3.03 -7.82 13.41
C HIS A 131 3.31 -6.96 14.65
N ARG A 132 2.35 -6.88 15.58
CA ARG A 132 2.46 -6.09 16.82
C ARG A 132 3.79 -6.27 17.57
N THR A 133 4.27 -7.50 17.65
CA THR A 133 5.51 -7.88 18.35
C THR A 133 6.78 -7.26 17.76
N LEU A 134 6.75 -6.76 16.52
CA LEU A 134 7.90 -6.05 15.92
C LEU A 134 8.11 -4.67 16.52
N LEU A 135 7.08 -4.08 17.13
CA LEU A 135 7.11 -2.75 17.74
C LEU A 135 7.37 -2.80 19.25
N ASP A 136 7.21 -3.96 19.88
CA ASP A 136 7.49 -4.17 21.29
C ASP A 136 8.99 -4.09 21.56
N ASP A 137 9.37 -3.35 22.60
CA ASP A 137 10.76 -3.23 23.02
C ASP A 137 11.29 -4.61 23.43
N ARG A 138 12.55 -4.89 23.06
CA ARG A 138 13.23 -6.15 23.38
C ARG A 138 14.08 -5.94 24.62
N ASP A 139 13.89 -6.81 25.62
CA ASP A 139 14.69 -6.90 26.85
C ASP A 139 16.13 -7.40 26.59
#